data_AF-A0A5B8XVY4-F1
#
_entry.id   AF-A0A5B8XVY4-F1
#
_cell.length_a   1.000
_cell.length_b   1.000
_cell.length_c   1.000
_cell.angle_alpha   90.00
_cell.angle_beta   90.00
_cell.angle_gamma   90.00
#
_symmetry.space_group_name_H-M   'P 1'
#
loop_
_entity.id
_entity.type
_entity.pdbx_description
1 polymer ?
#
loop_
_entity_poly.entity_id
_entity_poly.type
_entity_poly.pdbx_seq_one_letter_code
_entity_poly.pdbx_strand_id
1 'polypeptide(L)'
;MFQTTGTEVGMRRNRDFLKEIPFASNEYGSIVQTAYPGAHDAAYRARVEALTAQSQESWPYIPKYEYNKNEHETWRLVSEILMRLQDRYSCEAYLEGREKLGLPIDEVPQLDDVSAKMEAETGFMLAPVGGLLDKGEFLTMLCNKVMRSTPYIRHPSYPFFTPEPDILHELRGHAAMFMHQPFVDLSIEIGNAAKAAVESNNMEMLDLIGLFYWYTVEYGLILEDGELKIFGAGNNGGVQDLLRSIDPQIEKKPFSIEAIRQLSIDYDAPQEIFFVAESYEQVADLAYELVKMAQ
;
A
#
# COMPACT_ATOMS: atom_id res chain seq x y z
N MET A 1 -0.63 41.89 21.99
CA MET A 1 -0.64 40.47 22.40
C MET A 1 -1.36 39.70 21.32
N PHE A 2 -0.62 39.10 20.39
CA PHE A 2 -1.21 38.15 19.46
C PHE A 2 -1.38 36.84 20.22
N GLN A 3 -2.65 36.46 20.46
CA GLN A 3 -2.98 35.13 20.93
C GLN A 3 -2.72 34.16 19.79
N THR A 4 -1.75 33.29 20.00
CA THR A 4 -1.54 32.07 19.23
C THR A 4 -2.79 31.21 19.32
N THR A 5 -3.52 31.07 18.22
CA THR A 5 -4.54 30.04 18.04
C THR A 5 -3.82 28.69 18.02
N GLY A 6 -4.03 27.89 19.07
CA GLY A 6 -3.59 26.50 19.09
C GLY A 6 -4.26 25.74 17.95
N THR A 7 -3.45 25.09 17.13
CA THR A 7 -3.89 24.04 16.20
C THR A 7 -4.58 22.95 17.01
N GLU A 8 -5.88 22.74 16.78
CA GLU A 8 -6.60 21.58 17.33
C GLU A 8 -5.85 20.31 16.92
N VAL A 9 -5.48 19.50 17.91
CA VAL A 9 -4.94 18.16 17.71
C VAL A 9 -6.00 17.37 16.96
N GLY A 10 -5.70 16.98 15.72
CA GLY A 10 -6.62 16.28 14.82
C GLY A 10 -7.29 15.10 15.51
N MET A 11 -8.62 15.08 15.47
CA MET A 11 -9.44 14.09 16.16
C MET A 11 -9.16 12.71 15.55
N ARG A 12 -8.50 11.82 16.31
CA ARG A 12 -8.26 10.42 15.88
C ARG A 12 -9.59 9.70 15.65
N ARG A 13 -9.63 8.84 14.62
CA ARG A 13 -10.79 8.00 14.35
C ARG A 13 -10.95 6.95 15.45
N ASN A 14 -12.21 6.60 15.74
CA ASN A 14 -12.50 5.49 16.65
C ASN A 14 -12.02 4.17 16.03
N ARG A 15 -11.24 3.39 16.81
CA ARG A 15 -10.68 2.09 16.40
C ARG A 15 -11.42 0.89 17.03
N ASP A 16 -12.46 1.12 17.84
CA ASP A 16 -13.17 0.07 18.56
C ASP A 16 -13.84 -0.95 17.64
N PHE A 17 -14.31 -0.52 16.46
CA PHE A 17 -14.91 -1.44 15.49
C PHE A 17 -13.92 -2.52 14.99
N LEU A 18 -12.61 -2.25 15.06
CA LEU A 18 -11.58 -3.24 14.71
C LEU A 18 -11.48 -4.36 15.75
N LYS A 19 -12.03 -4.21 16.97
CA LYS A 19 -12.01 -5.27 17.99
C LYS A 19 -12.81 -6.49 17.57
N GLU A 20 -13.81 -6.29 16.72
CA GLU A 20 -14.64 -7.36 16.16
C GLU A 20 -13.98 -8.02 14.94
N ILE A 21 -12.85 -7.49 14.46
CA ILE A 21 -12.10 -8.02 13.33
C ILE A 21 -10.83 -8.69 13.90
N PRO A 22 -10.56 -9.97 13.60
CA PRO A 22 -9.34 -10.62 14.07
C PRO A 22 -8.09 -9.95 13.46
N PHE A 23 -6.95 -10.06 14.14
CA PHE A 23 -5.69 -9.54 13.62
C PHE A 23 -5.30 -10.19 12.28
N ALA A 24 -5.52 -11.50 12.16
CA ALA A 24 -5.51 -12.31 10.95
C ALA A 24 -6.39 -13.55 11.18
N SER A 25 -7.14 -13.98 10.18
CA SER A 25 -7.99 -15.19 10.24
C SER A 25 -7.31 -16.39 9.60
N ASN A 26 -6.53 -16.15 8.55
CA ASN A 26 -5.73 -17.15 7.83
C ASN A 26 -4.23 -17.01 8.15
N GLU A 27 -3.47 -18.07 7.82
CA GLU A 27 -2.00 -17.99 7.84
C GLU A 27 -1.51 -16.95 6.83
N TYR A 28 -0.45 -16.22 7.18
CA TYR A 28 0.18 -15.27 6.26
C TYR A 28 0.82 -16.00 5.07
N GLY A 29 0.83 -15.34 3.92
CA GLY A 29 1.63 -15.79 2.77
C GLY A 29 3.10 -15.99 3.14
N SER A 30 3.74 -17.02 2.58
CA SER A 30 5.11 -17.41 2.92
C SER A 30 6.10 -17.03 1.83
N ILE A 31 7.08 -16.20 2.17
CA ILE A 31 8.21 -15.87 1.28
C ILE A 31 9.38 -16.86 1.37
N VAL A 32 9.27 -17.93 2.17
CA VAL A 32 10.36 -18.91 2.38
C VAL A 32 10.71 -19.65 1.09
N GLN A 33 9.81 -19.63 0.10
CA GLN A 33 10.02 -20.24 -1.22
C GLN A 33 10.89 -19.38 -2.15
N THR A 34 11.20 -18.13 -1.78
CA THR A 34 11.96 -17.19 -2.60
C THR A 34 13.48 -17.33 -2.42
N ALA A 35 14.24 -16.87 -3.41
CA ALA A 35 15.70 -16.70 -3.30
C ALA A 35 16.10 -15.42 -2.53
N TYR A 36 15.14 -14.72 -1.93
CA TYR A 36 15.37 -13.47 -1.22
C TYR A 36 16.23 -13.70 0.04
N PRO A 37 17.31 -12.92 0.27
CA PRO A 37 18.20 -13.14 1.42
C PRO A 37 17.48 -13.14 2.77
N GLY A 38 16.50 -12.25 2.96
CA GLY A 38 15.74 -12.15 4.20
C GLY A 38 14.89 -13.38 4.51
N ALA A 39 14.55 -14.22 3.53
CA ALA A 39 13.82 -15.45 3.76
C ALA A 39 14.66 -16.50 4.54
N HIS A 40 15.99 -16.42 4.44
CA HIS A 40 16.93 -17.41 4.97
C HIS A 40 17.82 -16.87 6.11
N ASP A 41 17.73 -15.58 6.44
CA ASP A 41 18.45 -14.97 7.56
C ASP A 41 17.63 -15.09 8.86
N ALA A 42 18.10 -15.95 9.77
CA ALA A 42 17.42 -16.22 11.04
C ALA A 42 17.30 -14.98 11.95
N ALA A 43 18.28 -14.08 11.94
CA ALA A 43 18.24 -12.87 12.77
C ALA A 43 17.21 -11.87 12.22
N TYR A 44 17.15 -11.73 10.89
CA TYR A 44 16.13 -10.92 10.24
C TYR A 44 14.72 -11.50 10.47
N ARG A 45 14.52 -12.81 10.32
CA ARG A 45 13.20 -13.43 10.56
C ARG A 45 12.75 -13.27 12.02
N ALA A 46 13.67 -13.44 12.98
CA ALA A 46 13.37 -13.18 14.40
C ALA A 46 12.99 -11.72 14.66
N ARG A 47 13.61 -10.77 13.94
CA ARG A 47 13.26 -9.35 14.02
C ARG A 47 11.87 -9.06 13.45
N VAL A 48 11.53 -9.61 12.29
CA VAL A 48 10.18 -9.52 11.70
C VAL A 48 9.14 -10.09 12.65
N GLU A 49 9.38 -11.27 13.20
CA GLU A 49 8.48 -11.93 14.16
C GLU A 49 8.26 -11.09 15.43
N ALA A 50 9.30 -10.46 15.97
CA ALA A 50 9.18 -9.60 17.14
C ALA A 50 8.29 -8.37 16.90
N LEU A 51 8.43 -7.70 15.75
CA LEU A 51 7.59 -6.55 15.38
C LEU A 51 6.14 -6.96 15.10
N THR A 52 5.94 -8.14 14.50
CA THR A 52 4.62 -8.73 14.28
C THR A 52 3.94 -9.11 15.60
N ALA A 53 4.67 -9.73 16.54
CA ALA A 53 4.14 -10.07 17.86
C ALA A 53 3.69 -8.81 18.62
N GLN A 54 4.50 -7.74 18.60
CA GLN A 54 4.14 -6.45 19.20
C GLN A 54 2.85 -5.87 18.58
N SER A 55 2.70 -6.00 17.26
CA SER A 55 1.50 -5.56 16.53
C SER A 55 0.26 -6.35 16.94
N GLN A 56 0.39 -7.67 17.08
CA GLN A 56 -0.68 -8.56 17.49
C GLN A 56 -1.11 -8.30 18.93
N GLU A 57 -0.16 -8.12 19.86
CA GLU A 57 -0.43 -7.80 21.26
C GLU A 57 -1.15 -6.47 21.45
N SER A 58 -0.91 -5.51 20.54
CA SER A 58 -1.48 -4.17 20.60
C SER A 58 -2.80 -4.02 19.86
N TRP A 59 -3.24 -5.05 19.13
CA TRP A 59 -4.47 -5.02 18.34
C TRP A 59 -5.68 -4.59 19.20
N PRO A 60 -6.50 -3.60 18.77
CA PRO A 60 -6.55 -2.93 17.45
C PRO A 60 -5.72 -1.64 17.29
N TYR A 61 -4.89 -1.30 18.27
CA TYR A 61 -4.06 -0.10 18.26
C TYR A 61 -2.72 -0.33 17.55
N ILE A 62 -2.03 0.77 17.25
CA ILE A 62 -0.69 0.75 16.68
C ILE A 62 0.31 0.93 17.85
N PRO A 63 1.22 -0.02 18.09
CA PRO A 63 2.28 0.18 19.08
C PRO A 63 3.34 1.16 18.58
N LYS A 64 4.18 1.62 19.51
CA LYS A 64 5.42 2.30 19.16
C LYS A 64 6.52 1.28 18.86
N TYR A 65 7.12 1.36 17.67
CA TYR A 65 8.18 0.46 17.24
C TYR A 65 9.56 1.09 17.50
N GLU A 66 10.47 0.32 18.08
CA GLU A 66 11.87 0.73 18.24
C GLU A 66 12.71 0.15 17.11
N TYR A 67 13.02 0.98 16.11
CA TYR A 67 13.89 0.60 14.99
C TYR A 67 15.37 0.74 15.35
N ASN A 68 16.19 -0.19 14.84
CA ASN A 68 17.62 -0.16 15.03
C ASN A 68 18.31 0.70 13.95
N LYS A 69 19.60 0.97 14.15
CA LYS A 69 20.39 1.81 13.24
C LYS A 69 20.41 1.30 11.79
N ASN A 70 20.48 -0.01 11.57
CA ASN A 70 20.51 -0.57 10.22
C ASN A 70 19.15 -0.42 9.51
N GLU A 71 18.05 -0.52 10.26
CA GLU A 71 16.70 -0.28 9.73
C GLU A 71 16.53 1.18 9.30
N HIS A 72 16.97 2.13 10.13
CA HIS A 72 17.02 3.55 9.76
C HIS A 72 17.90 3.83 8.54
N GLU A 73 19.07 3.19 8.47
CA GLU A 73 19.98 3.36 7.34
C GLU A 73 19.41 2.80 6.02
N THR A 74 18.75 1.64 6.07
CA THR A 74 18.04 1.08 4.90
C THR A 74 16.94 2.03 4.43
N TRP A 75 16.13 2.55 5.35
CA TRP A 75 15.09 3.54 5.03
C TRP A 75 15.68 4.78 4.35
N ARG A 76 16.77 5.32 4.91
CA ARG A 76 17.45 6.50 4.38
C ARG A 76 17.98 6.29 2.99
N LEU A 77 18.74 5.23 2.79
CA LEU A 77 19.33 4.88 1.50
C LEU A 77 18.27 4.77 0.40
N VAL A 78 17.19 4.04 0.68
CA VAL A 78 16.13 3.83 -0.31
C VAL A 78 15.34 5.12 -0.53
N SER A 79 14.99 5.86 0.53
CA SER A 79 14.24 7.12 0.42
C SER A 79 14.98 8.17 -0.42
N GLU A 80 16.29 8.33 -0.23
CA GLU A 80 17.11 9.30 -0.98
C GLU A 80 17.09 9.07 -2.50
N ILE A 81 17.06 7.80 -2.91
CA ILE A 81 17.01 7.42 -4.32
C ILE A 81 15.58 7.50 -4.85
N LEU A 82 14.65 6.88 -4.11
CA LEU A 82 13.27 6.73 -4.51
C LEU A 82 12.57 8.08 -4.66
N MET A 83 12.81 9.04 -3.76
CA MET A 83 12.20 10.37 -3.86
C MET A 83 12.62 11.11 -5.14
N ARG A 84 13.87 10.97 -5.59
CA ARG A 84 14.31 11.60 -6.86
C ARG A 84 13.63 11.00 -8.08
N LEU A 85 13.33 9.70 -8.02
CA LEU A 85 12.57 9.02 -9.07
C LEU A 85 11.10 9.44 -9.02
N GLN A 86 10.51 9.49 -7.82
CA GLN A 86 9.14 9.94 -7.61
C GLN A 86 8.93 11.36 -8.12
N ASP A 87 9.83 12.30 -7.80
CA ASP A 87 9.78 13.70 -8.27
C ASP A 87 9.64 13.82 -9.80
N ARG A 88 10.12 12.83 -10.54
CA ARG A 88 10.09 12.84 -12.01
C ARG A 88 8.92 12.07 -12.60
N TYR A 89 8.53 10.96 -11.98
CA TYR A 89 7.67 9.95 -12.61
C TYR A 89 6.34 9.74 -11.91
N SER A 90 6.19 10.15 -10.65
CA SER A 90 4.91 10.03 -9.94
C SER A 90 3.91 11.08 -10.39
N CYS A 91 2.63 10.75 -10.27
CA CYS A 91 1.54 11.67 -10.57
C CYS A 91 1.48 12.84 -9.59
N GLU A 92 0.83 13.94 -9.98
CA GLU A 92 0.72 15.15 -9.16
C GLU A 92 0.08 14.86 -7.79
N ALA A 93 -1.03 14.09 -7.78
CA ALA A 93 -1.72 13.71 -6.55
C ALA A 93 -0.81 12.95 -5.56
N TYR A 94 0.06 12.07 -6.05
CA TYR A 94 1.06 11.39 -5.22
C TYR A 94 2.06 12.38 -4.62
N LEU A 95 2.58 13.31 -5.44
CA LEU A 95 3.58 14.28 -5.01
C LEU A 95 3.04 15.22 -3.93
N GLU A 96 1.81 15.72 -4.11
CA GLU A 96 1.10 16.53 -3.11
C GLU A 96 0.89 15.75 -1.80
N GLY A 97 0.42 14.50 -1.91
CA GLY A 97 0.21 13.64 -0.75
C GLY A 97 1.49 13.35 0.03
N ARG A 98 2.60 13.11 -0.69
CA ARG A 98 3.93 12.91 -0.11
C ARG A 98 4.43 14.16 0.61
N GLU A 99 4.20 15.35 0.04
CA GLU A 99 4.54 16.63 0.68
C GLU A 99 3.75 16.84 1.97
N LYS A 100 2.43 16.64 1.94
CA LYS A 100 1.55 16.74 3.12
C LYS A 100 1.96 15.78 4.24
N LEU A 101 2.31 14.54 3.89
CA LEU A 101 2.80 13.57 4.87
C LEU A 101 4.12 14.00 5.51
N GLY A 102 5.02 14.60 4.71
CA GLY A 102 6.29 15.13 5.19
C GLY A 102 7.12 14.08 5.95
N LEU A 103 7.20 12.86 5.40
CA LEU A 103 7.90 11.76 6.08
C LEU A 103 9.41 12.01 6.14
N PRO A 104 10.06 11.75 7.30
CA PRO A 104 11.50 11.91 7.46
C PRO A 104 12.29 11.04 6.46
N ILE A 105 13.45 11.54 6.04
CA ILE A 105 14.34 10.81 5.12
C ILE A 105 15.28 9.91 5.90
N ASP A 106 15.73 10.32 7.08
CA ASP A 106 16.82 9.73 7.84
C ASP A 106 16.39 8.70 8.90
N GLU A 107 15.11 8.68 9.26
CA GLU A 107 14.54 7.76 10.24
C GLU A 107 13.23 7.12 9.74
N VAL A 108 12.95 5.91 10.24
CA VAL A 108 11.71 5.19 9.91
C VAL A 108 10.59 5.86 10.71
N PRO A 109 9.57 6.42 10.05
CA PRO A 109 8.46 7.07 10.74
C PRO A 109 7.63 6.05 11.52
N GLN A 110 7.05 6.50 12.64
CA GLN A 110 6.11 5.66 13.40
C GLN A 110 4.79 5.55 12.66
N LEU A 111 4.27 4.32 12.58
CA LEU A 111 3.04 4.02 11.87
C LEU A 111 1.82 4.80 12.43
N ASP A 112 1.79 5.03 13.75
CA ASP A 112 0.71 5.79 14.40
C ASP A 112 0.72 7.28 14.04
N ASP A 113 1.92 7.87 13.92
CA ASP A 113 2.06 9.28 13.52
C ASP A 113 1.61 9.49 12.07
N VAL A 114 1.95 8.56 11.18
CA VAL A 114 1.50 8.60 9.79
C VAL A 114 -0.01 8.39 9.71
N SER A 115 -0.55 7.40 10.44
CA SER A 115 -2.00 7.17 10.54
C SER A 115 -2.73 8.42 11.01
N ALA A 116 -2.23 9.11 12.04
CA ALA A 116 -2.86 10.34 12.55
C ALA A 116 -2.95 11.45 11.49
N LYS A 117 -1.92 11.61 10.65
CA LYS A 117 -1.95 12.58 9.54
C LYS A 117 -2.97 12.19 8.46
N MET A 118 -2.99 10.93 8.06
CA MET A 118 -3.96 10.40 7.08
C MET A 118 -5.40 10.52 7.60
N GLU A 119 -5.62 10.20 8.88
CA GLU A 119 -6.92 10.30 9.54
C GLU A 119 -7.44 11.73 9.54
N ALA A 120 -6.55 12.70 9.78
CA ALA A 120 -6.92 14.11 9.77
C ALA A 120 -7.23 14.65 8.36
N GLU A 121 -6.57 14.14 7.32
CA GLU A 121 -6.75 14.61 5.94
C GLU A 121 -7.97 14.00 5.25
N THR A 122 -8.06 12.67 5.21
CA THR A 122 -9.08 11.95 4.41
C THR A 122 -9.92 10.99 5.23
N GLY A 123 -9.60 10.86 6.52
CA GLY A 123 -10.15 9.85 7.38
C GLY A 123 -9.64 8.45 7.07
N PHE A 124 -8.64 8.24 6.22
CA PHE A 124 -8.01 6.93 6.06
C PHE A 124 -7.08 6.64 7.23
N MET A 125 -7.06 5.41 7.75
CA MET A 125 -6.18 5.04 8.85
C MET A 125 -5.35 3.81 8.52
N LEU A 126 -4.20 3.70 9.20
CA LEU A 126 -3.36 2.52 9.15
C LEU A 126 -3.72 1.59 10.33
N ALA A 127 -3.54 0.29 10.13
CA ALA A 127 -3.71 -0.72 11.15
C ALA A 127 -2.63 -1.80 10.96
N PRO A 128 -1.89 -2.19 12.01
CA PRO A 128 -0.68 -2.99 11.83
C PRO A 128 -1.02 -4.43 11.45
N VAL A 129 -0.20 -5.07 10.63
CA VAL A 129 -0.37 -6.45 10.19
C VAL A 129 0.95 -7.22 10.23
N GLY A 130 0.87 -8.54 10.41
CA GLY A 130 2.05 -9.39 10.59
C GLY A 130 2.74 -9.89 9.32
N GLY A 131 2.16 -9.64 8.14
CA GLY A 131 2.63 -10.14 6.86
C GLY A 131 1.56 -10.04 5.78
N LEU A 132 1.72 -10.82 4.71
CA LEU A 132 0.79 -10.86 3.58
C LEU A 132 -0.53 -11.53 3.98
N LEU A 133 -1.59 -10.74 4.16
CA LEU A 133 -2.93 -11.25 4.48
C LEU A 133 -3.59 -11.93 3.29
N ASP A 134 -4.57 -12.80 3.58
CA ASP A 134 -5.53 -13.22 2.58
C ASP A 134 -6.22 -11.99 1.95
N LYS A 135 -6.41 -12.03 0.63
CA LYS A 135 -6.97 -10.91 -0.12
C LYS A 135 -8.37 -10.53 0.34
N GLY A 136 -9.20 -11.49 0.74
CA GLY A 136 -10.55 -11.23 1.24
C GLY A 136 -10.52 -10.49 2.56
N GLU A 137 -9.59 -10.87 3.45
CA GLU A 137 -9.36 -10.15 4.71
C GLU A 137 -8.82 -8.74 4.47
N PHE A 138 -7.83 -8.58 3.59
CA PHE A 138 -7.20 -7.30 3.31
C PHE A 138 -8.14 -6.32 2.60
N LEU A 139 -8.69 -6.72 1.45
CA LEU A 139 -9.46 -5.81 0.59
C LEU A 139 -10.74 -5.33 1.27
N THR A 140 -11.40 -6.18 2.06
CA THR A 140 -12.59 -5.81 2.83
C THR A 140 -12.33 -4.67 3.83
N MET A 141 -11.09 -4.50 4.30
CA MET A 141 -10.76 -3.41 5.23
C MET A 141 -10.85 -2.03 4.58
N LEU A 142 -10.68 -1.94 3.26
CA LEU A 142 -10.65 -0.67 2.54
C LEU A 142 -12.01 0.05 2.59
N CYS A 143 -13.14 -0.67 2.64
CA CYS A 143 -14.46 -0.04 2.79
C CYS A 143 -14.63 0.69 4.13
N ASN A 144 -13.83 0.32 5.13
CA ASN A 144 -13.78 0.99 6.44
C ASN A 144 -12.74 2.11 6.48
N LYS A 145 -12.15 2.47 5.34
CA LYS A 145 -11.00 3.38 5.23
C LYS A 145 -9.81 2.92 6.09
N VAL A 146 -9.46 1.64 6.01
CA VAL A 146 -8.36 1.03 6.79
C VAL A 146 -7.39 0.32 5.87
N MET A 147 -6.12 0.72 5.90
CA MET A 147 -5.03 -0.03 5.26
C MET A 147 -4.33 -0.90 6.31
N ARG A 148 -4.14 -2.19 5.98
CA ARG A 148 -3.34 -3.11 6.79
C ARG A 148 -1.88 -2.91 6.40
N SER A 149 -1.02 -2.52 7.34
CA SER A 149 0.34 -2.07 7.04
C SER A 149 1.39 -2.80 7.88
N THR A 150 2.42 -3.32 7.23
CA THR A 150 3.49 -4.07 7.91
C THR A 150 4.44 -3.12 8.64
N PRO A 151 4.96 -3.50 9.83
CA PRO A 151 5.82 -2.62 10.61
C PRO A 151 7.32 -2.80 10.32
N TYR A 152 7.70 -3.89 9.66
CA TYR A 152 9.10 -4.26 9.43
C TYR A 152 9.64 -3.64 8.14
N ILE A 153 10.95 -3.46 8.06
CA ILE A 153 11.64 -2.98 6.85
C ILE A 153 12.38 -4.14 6.18
N ARG A 154 12.48 -4.09 4.85
CA ARG A 154 13.21 -5.06 4.02
C ARG A 154 14.65 -5.28 4.46
N HIS A 155 15.21 -6.40 4.01
CA HIS A 155 16.54 -6.86 4.37
C HIS A 155 17.64 -5.89 3.85
N PRO A 156 18.59 -5.46 4.71
CA PRO A 156 19.57 -4.43 4.35
C PRO A 156 20.56 -4.84 3.25
N SER A 157 20.76 -6.14 3.01
CA SER A 157 21.62 -6.61 1.89
C SER A 157 20.94 -6.52 0.53
N TYR A 158 19.63 -6.26 0.48
CA TYR A 158 18.85 -6.17 -0.75
C TYR A 158 17.86 -4.99 -0.70
N PRO A 159 18.35 -3.74 -0.53
CA PRO A 159 17.50 -2.60 -0.17
C PRO A 159 16.57 -2.15 -1.31
N PHE A 160 16.84 -2.51 -2.57
CA PHE A 160 16.08 -2.01 -3.71
C PHE A 160 14.93 -2.92 -4.17
N PHE A 161 14.73 -4.06 -3.51
CA PHE A 161 13.66 -5.02 -3.81
C PHE A 161 13.26 -5.82 -2.56
N THR A 162 11.98 -6.17 -2.46
CA THR A 162 11.45 -7.10 -1.47
C THR A 162 10.29 -7.88 -2.08
N PRO A 163 10.17 -9.19 -1.84
CA PRO A 163 9.04 -10.00 -2.33
C PRO A 163 7.78 -9.85 -1.46
N GLU A 164 7.91 -9.31 -0.25
CA GLU A 164 6.80 -8.98 0.64
C GLU A 164 6.74 -7.46 0.87
N PRO A 165 5.53 -6.88 1.01
CA PRO A 165 5.38 -5.48 1.35
C PRO A 165 5.99 -5.20 2.73
N ASP A 166 6.89 -4.23 2.78
CA ASP A 166 7.54 -3.73 4.00
C ASP A 166 7.09 -2.30 4.29
N ILE A 167 7.39 -1.77 5.48
CA ILE A 167 6.97 -0.42 5.89
C ILE A 167 7.40 0.68 4.91
N LEU A 168 8.48 0.46 4.14
CA LEU A 168 8.87 1.39 3.08
C LEU A 168 7.85 1.42 1.95
N HIS A 169 7.45 0.24 1.46
CA HIS A 169 6.37 0.13 0.47
C HIS A 169 5.06 0.74 1.01
N GLU A 170 4.71 0.48 2.27
CA GLU A 170 3.47 1.02 2.85
C GLU A 170 3.46 2.55 2.90
N LEU A 171 4.56 3.14 3.39
CA LEU A 171 4.58 4.58 3.70
C LEU A 171 5.06 5.45 2.54
N ARG A 172 5.98 4.93 1.72
CA ARG A 172 6.45 5.61 0.50
C ARG A 172 5.67 5.19 -0.74
N GLY A 173 4.97 4.05 -0.74
CA GLY A 173 4.07 3.66 -1.83
C GLY A 173 2.65 4.14 -1.59
N HIS A 174 1.98 3.58 -0.60
CA HIS A 174 0.53 3.78 -0.40
C HIS A 174 0.16 5.10 0.28
N ALA A 175 0.81 5.43 1.40
CA ALA A 175 0.29 6.46 2.30
C ALA A 175 0.06 7.82 1.62
N ALA A 176 0.92 8.19 0.66
CA ALA A 176 0.80 9.44 -0.08
C ALA A 176 -0.50 9.49 -0.90
N MET A 177 -0.85 8.42 -1.61
CA MET A 177 -2.09 8.37 -2.38
C MET A 177 -3.33 8.41 -1.48
N PHE A 178 -3.26 7.89 -0.26
CA PHE A 178 -4.36 8.00 0.71
C PHE A 178 -4.58 9.40 1.28
N MET A 179 -3.72 10.38 0.94
CA MET A 179 -3.97 11.81 1.19
C MET A 179 -4.83 12.45 0.09
N HIS A 180 -5.20 11.70 -0.95
CA HIS A 180 -5.99 12.17 -2.08
C HIS A 180 -7.40 11.57 -2.03
N GLN A 181 -8.42 12.41 -1.88
CA GLN A 181 -9.81 11.95 -1.66
C GLN A 181 -10.37 11.05 -2.78
N PRO A 182 -10.18 11.36 -4.08
CA PRO A 182 -10.61 10.45 -5.16
C PRO A 182 -10.00 9.04 -5.06
N PHE A 183 -8.75 8.91 -4.61
CA PHE A 183 -8.11 7.61 -4.43
C PHE A 183 -8.68 6.86 -3.22
N VAL A 184 -9.04 7.58 -2.16
CA VAL A 184 -9.76 7.02 -1.01
C VAL A 184 -11.13 6.49 -1.42
N ASP A 185 -11.87 7.23 -2.24
CA ASP A 185 -13.19 6.82 -2.72
C ASP A 185 -13.10 5.56 -3.59
N LEU A 186 -12.12 5.52 -4.52
CA LEU A 186 -11.79 4.31 -5.28
C LEU A 186 -11.51 3.11 -4.37
N SER A 187 -10.69 3.30 -3.34
CA SER A 187 -10.32 2.22 -2.42
C SER A 187 -11.53 1.70 -1.63
N ILE A 188 -12.46 2.58 -1.26
CA ILE A 188 -13.71 2.19 -0.60
C ILE A 188 -14.57 1.35 -1.53
N GLU A 189 -14.71 1.72 -2.80
CA GLU A 189 -15.48 0.94 -3.78
C GLU A 189 -14.88 -0.45 -4.00
N ILE A 190 -13.55 -0.55 -4.12
CA ILE A 190 -12.85 -1.84 -4.16
C ILE A 190 -13.18 -2.68 -2.91
N GLY A 191 -13.13 -2.06 -1.73
CA GLY A 191 -13.45 -2.74 -0.49
C GLY A 191 -14.92 -3.17 -0.37
N ASN A 192 -15.86 -2.37 -0.89
CA ASN A 192 -17.27 -2.72 -0.95
C ASN A 192 -17.51 -3.91 -1.88
N ALA A 193 -16.87 -3.93 -3.05
CA ALA A 193 -16.92 -5.06 -3.98
C ALA A 193 -16.35 -6.33 -3.32
N ALA A 194 -15.18 -6.22 -2.67
CA ALA A 194 -14.54 -7.36 -2.00
C ALA A 194 -15.42 -7.92 -0.88
N LYS A 195 -16.00 -7.04 -0.06
CA LYS A 195 -16.94 -7.43 0.99
C LYS A 195 -18.14 -8.19 0.42
N ALA A 196 -18.77 -7.68 -0.63
CA ALA A 196 -19.90 -8.34 -1.27
C ALA A 196 -19.52 -9.72 -1.85
N ALA A 197 -18.34 -9.83 -2.47
CA ALA A 197 -17.84 -11.11 -2.99
C ALA A 197 -17.57 -12.13 -1.87
N VAL A 198 -16.99 -11.70 -0.74
CA VAL A 198 -16.75 -12.56 0.44
C VAL A 198 -18.07 -13.01 1.07
N GLU A 199 -19.02 -12.10 1.30
CA GLU A 199 -20.32 -12.40 1.92
C GLU A 199 -21.19 -13.33 1.05
N SER A 200 -21.05 -13.23 -0.28
CA SER A 200 -21.73 -14.11 -1.25
C SER A 200 -20.96 -15.39 -1.58
N ASN A 201 -19.75 -15.59 -1.02
CA ASN A 201 -18.85 -16.70 -1.34
C ASN A 201 -18.52 -16.79 -2.84
N ASN A 202 -18.41 -15.66 -3.52
CA ASN A 202 -18.07 -15.54 -4.94
C ASN A 202 -16.55 -15.35 -5.12
N MET A 203 -15.80 -16.45 -5.05
CA MET A 203 -14.34 -16.41 -5.10
C MET A 203 -13.79 -15.96 -6.46
N GLU A 204 -14.48 -16.25 -7.57
CA GLU A 204 -14.08 -15.77 -8.90
C GLU A 204 -14.13 -14.24 -8.97
N MET A 205 -15.17 -13.64 -8.40
CA MET A 205 -15.27 -12.18 -8.30
C MET A 205 -14.18 -11.61 -7.39
N LEU A 206 -13.91 -12.24 -6.25
CA LEU A 206 -12.84 -11.81 -5.34
C LEU A 206 -11.46 -11.86 -6.02
N ASP A 207 -11.19 -12.88 -6.84
CA ASP A 207 -9.97 -12.98 -7.65
C ASP A 207 -9.88 -11.83 -8.67
N LEU A 208 -10.98 -11.51 -9.36
CA LEU A 208 -11.03 -10.38 -10.29
C LEU A 208 -10.79 -9.03 -9.59
N ILE A 209 -11.37 -8.82 -8.41
CA ILE A 209 -11.16 -7.60 -7.61
C ILE A 209 -9.70 -7.51 -7.16
N GLY A 210 -9.09 -8.64 -6.77
CA GLY A 210 -7.67 -8.70 -6.45
C GLY A 210 -6.78 -8.32 -7.63
N LEU A 211 -7.08 -8.83 -8.83
CA LEU A 211 -6.40 -8.43 -10.07
C LEU A 211 -6.59 -6.94 -10.35
N PHE A 212 -7.81 -6.42 -10.24
CA PHE A 212 -8.07 -5.00 -10.44
C PHE A 212 -7.27 -4.14 -9.47
N TYR A 213 -7.26 -4.48 -8.18
CA TYR A 213 -6.45 -3.79 -7.16
C TYR A 213 -4.95 -3.83 -7.50
N TRP A 214 -4.43 -4.98 -7.91
CA TRP A 214 -3.03 -5.13 -8.33
C TRP A 214 -2.67 -4.23 -9.53
N TYR A 215 -3.49 -4.23 -10.57
CA TYR A 215 -3.22 -3.46 -11.79
C TYR A 215 -3.63 -1.98 -11.70
N THR A 216 -4.18 -1.53 -10.56
CA THR A 216 -4.51 -0.13 -10.26
C THR A 216 -3.72 0.39 -9.06
N VAL A 217 -4.16 0.05 -7.85
CA VAL A 217 -3.64 0.55 -6.59
C VAL A 217 -2.17 0.14 -6.38
N GLU A 218 -1.75 -1.05 -6.81
CA GLU A 218 -0.35 -1.49 -6.69
C GLU A 218 0.53 -1.03 -7.86
N TYR A 219 0.15 -1.35 -9.10
CA TYR A 219 1.01 -1.17 -10.29
C TYR A 219 0.41 -0.23 -11.35
N GLY A 220 -0.64 0.52 -11.03
CA GLY A 220 -1.31 1.41 -11.97
C GLY A 220 -0.47 2.59 -12.43
N LEU A 221 -0.62 2.92 -13.71
CA LEU A 221 -0.08 4.12 -14.36
C LEU A 221 -1.23 5.01 -14.82
N ILE A 222 -0.98 6.31 -14.95
CA ILE A 222 -1.98 7.29 -15.37
C ILE A 222 -1.37 8.27 -16.38
N LEU A 223 -2.18 8.77 -17.30
CA LEU A 223 -1.81 9.89 -18.17
C LEU A 223 -2.14 11.21 -17.47
N GLU A 224 -1.16 12.09 -17.36
CA GLU A 224 -1.33 13.48 -16.90
C GLU A 224 -0.70 14.41 -17.94
N ASP A 225 -1.50 15.31 -18.52
CA ASP A 225 -1.08 16.23 -19.58
C ASP A 225 -0.37 15.54 -20.77
N GLY A 226 -0.78 14.31 -21.07
CA GLY A 226 -0.19 13.49 -22.14
C GLY A 226 1.14 12.82 -21.77
N GLU A 227 1.61 12.97 -20.54
CA GLU A 227 2.76 12.25 -20.00
C GLU A 227 2.32 11.05 -19.17
N LEU A 228 3.10 9.97 -19.24
CA LEU A 228 2.92 8.79 -18.40
C LEU A 228 3.43 9.07 -16.99
N LYS A 229 2.56 8.86 -15.99
CA LYS A 229 2.84 9.02 -14.57
C LYS A 229 2.47 7.77 -13.77
N ILE A 230 3.00 7.69 -12.56
CA ILE A 230 2.83 6.55 -11.65
C ILE A 230 1.95 6.96 -10.48
N PHE A 231 0.86 6.23 -10.25
CA PHE A 231 0.06 6.34 -9.03
C PHE A 231 0.08 5.06 -8.18
N GLY A 232 0.39 3.90 -8.78
CA GLY A 232 0.48 2.63 -8.07
C GLY A 232 1.54 2.60 -6.97
N ALA A 233 1.20 2.02 -5.81
CA ALA A 233 2.02 1.96 -4.62
C ALA A 233 3.21 0.99 -4.71
N GLY A 234 3.05 -0.16 -5.36
CA GLY A 234 4.15 -1.08 -5.69
C GLY A 234 5.26 -0.37 -6.46
N ASN A 235 4.86 0.41 -7.48
CA ASN A 235 5.79 1.25 -8.24
C ASN A 235 6.40 2.36 -7.39
N ASN A 236 5.58 3.16 -6.71
CA ASN A 236 6.07 4.30 -5.93
C ASN A 236 6.87 3.88 -4.69
N GLY A 237 6.68 2.67 -4.17
CA GLY A 237 7.30 2.12 -2.96
C GLY A 237 8.53 1.24 -3.20
N GLY A 238 8.95 1.04 -4.46
CA GLY A 238 10.06 0.18 -4.84
C GLY A 238 10.93 0.79 -5.92
N VAL A 239 12.25 0.88 -5.70
CA VAL A 239 13.17 1.45 -6.71
C VAL A 239 13.18 0.61 -7.99
N GLN A 240 13.23 -0.71 -7.85
CA GLN A 240 13.23 -1.62 -9.00
C GLN A 240 11.90 -1.56 -9.77
N ASP A 241 10.77 -1.59 -9.06
CA ASP A 241 9.44 -1.56 -9.66
C ASP A 241 9.14 -0.23 -10.34
N LEU A 242 9.54 0.89 -9.74
CA LEU A 242 9.45 2.22 -10.36
C LEU A 242 10.20 2.25 -11.70
N LEU A 243 11.48 1.85 -11.71
CA LEU A 243 12.29 1.84 -12.92
C LEU A 243 11.74 0.90 -13.99
N ARG A 244 11.15 -0.22 -13.58
CA ARG A 244 10.50 -1.17 -14.49
C ARG A 244 9.23 -0.59 -15.10
N SER A 245 8.43 0.13 -14.31
CA SER A 245 7.18 0.74 -14.76
C SER A 245 7.39 1.79 -15.87
N ILE A 246 8.53 2.50 -15.86
CA ILE A 246 8.88 3.52 -16.85
C ILE A 246 9.77 3.00 -18.01
N ASP A 247 10.21 1.75 -17.96
CA ASP A 247 11.03 1.15 -19.00
C ASP A 247 10.22 1.00 -20.31
N PRO A 248 10.64 1.61 -21.44
CA PRO A 248 9.92 1.51 -22.71
C PRO A 248 9.91 0.09 -23.31
N GLN A 249 10.74 -0.84 -22.81
CA GLN A 249 10.74 -2.24 -23.24
C GLN A 249 9.66 -3.07 -22.55
N ILE A 250 9.07 -2.57 -21.45
CA ILE A 250 8.04 -3.27 -20.69
C ILE A 250 6.65 -2.85 -21.16
N GLU A 251 5.79 -3.84 -21.38
CA GLU A 251 4.48 -3.65 -22.00
C GLU A 251 3.56 -2.75 -21.16
N LYS A 252 2.93 -1.77 -21.84
CA LYS A 252 1.96 -0.84 -21.26
C LYS A 252 0.69 -0.86 -22.10
N LYS A 253 -0.45 -1.20 -21.49
CA LYS A 253 -1.74 -1.33 -22.16
C LYS A 253 -2.71 -0.25 -21.66
N PRO A 254 -3.65 0.21 -22.51
CA PRO A 254 -4.81 0.93 -22.01
C PRO A 254 -5.57 0.08 -21.00
N PHE A 255 -6.13 0.74 -19.99
CA PHE A 255 -6.88 0.05 -18.95
C PHE A 255 -8.09 -0.73 -19.50
N SER A 256 -8.27 -1.99 -19.10
CA SER A 256 -9.41 -2.84 -19.49
C SER A 256 -9.64 -3.98 -18.49
N ILE A 257 -10.85 -4.07 -17.93
CA ILE A 257 -11.24 -5.17 -17.02
C ILE A 257 -11.16 -6.52 -17.76
N GLU A 258 -11.55 -6.57 -19.03
CA GLU A 258 -11.52 -7.75 -19.88
C GLU A 258 -10.10 -8.24 -20.17
N ALA A 259 -9.12 -7.33 -20.26
CA ALA A 259 -7.72 -7.71 -20.35
C ALA A 259 -7.20 -8.18 -18.99
N ILE A 260 -7.50 -7.45 -17.91
CA ILE A 260 -7.06 -7.76 -16.55
C ILE A 260 -7.55 -9.14 -16.09
N ARG A 261 -8.80 -9.50 -16.38
CA ARG A 261 -9.39 -10.80 -15.98
C ARG A 261 -8.74 -12.02 -16.63
N GLN A 262 -7.88 -11.83 -17.65
CA GLN A 262 -7.14 -12.92 -18.30
C GLN A 262 -5.73 -13.09 -17.73
N LEU A 263 -5.34 -12.25 -16.77
CA LEU A 263 -4.02 -12.26 -16.16
C LEU A 263 -4.02 -13.02 -14.84
N SER A 264 -2.83 -13.37 -14.39
CA SER A 264 -2.53 -13.90 -13.06
C SER A 264 -1.47 -13.04 -12.40
N ILE A 265 -1.38 -13.09 -11.07
CA ILE A 265 -0.32 -12.43 -10.30
C ILE A 265 0.73 -13.48 -9.96
N ASP A 266 1.98 -13.19 -10.29
CA ASP A 266 3.14 -13.93 -9.79
C ASP A 266 3.87 -13.01 -8.79
N TYR A 267 3.71 -13.29 -7.51
CA TYR A 267 4.31 -12.50 -6.43
C TYR A 267 5.83 -12.67 -6.35
N ASP A 268 6.39 -13.70 -7.00
CA ASP A 268 7.82 -14.01 -6.99
C ASP A 268 8.55 -13.46 -8.22
N ALA A 269 7.82 -12.88 -9.18
CA ALA A 269 8.36 -12.39 -10.44
C ALA A 269 8.14 -10.87 -10.65
N PRO A 270 9.07 -10.19 -11.35
CA PRO A 270 8.90 -8.77 -11.66
C PRO A 270 7.73 -8.51 -12.63
N GLN A 271 6.91 -7.48 -12.34
CA GLN A 271 5.71 -7.13 -13.10
C GLN A 271 5.94 -6.96 -14.61
N GLU A 272 5.35 -7.80 -15.46
CA GLU A 272 5.64 -7.77 -16.91
C GLU A 272 4.75 -6.84 -17.73
N ILE A 273 3.55 -6.52 -17.22
CA ILE A 273 2.54 -5.74 -17.93
C ILE A 273 2.02 -4.64 -17.01
N PHE A 274 1.91 -3.43 -17.53
CA PHE A 274 1.32 -2.29 -16.83
C PHE A 274 0.06 -1.83 -17.54
N PHE A 275 -0.90 -1.30 -16.78
CA PHE A 275 -2.08 -0.65 -17.33
C PHE A 275 -2.03 0.84 -17.09
N VAL A 276 -2.39 1.59 -18.13
CA VAL A 276 -2.40 3.05 -18.16
C VAL A 276 -3.84 3.52 -18.17
N ALA A 277 -4.23 4.20 -17.10
CA ALA A 277 -5.49 4.91 -16.99
C ALA A 277 -5.40 6.26 -17.71
N GLU A 278 -6.49 6.66 -18.35
CA GLU A 278 -6.63 7.98 -18.97
C GLU A 278 -6.92 9.07 -17.92
N SER A 279 -7.60 8.70 -16.82
CA SER A 279 -7.88 9.60 -15.70
C SER A 279 -8.29 8.80 -14.45
N TYR A 280 -8.37 9.47 -13.30
CA TYR A 280 -8.90 8.87 -12.06
C TYR A 280 -10.39 8.52 -12.19
N GLU A 281 -11.16 9.33 -12.92
CA GLU A 281 -12.57 9.08 -13.20
C GLU A 281 -12.76 7.75 -13.95
N GLN A 282 -11.89 7.46 -14.93
CA GLN A 282 -11.93 6.16 -15.61
C GLN A 282 -11.74 5.00 -14.63
N VAL A 283 -10.78 5.10 -13.71
CA VAL A 283 -10.53 4.03 -12.72
C VAL A 283 -11.69 3.90 -11.75
N ALA A 284 -12.28 5.02 -11.31
CA ALA A 284 -13.43 5.04 -10.42
C ALA A 284 -14.68 4.44 -11.08
N ASP A 285 -14.98 4.79 -12.34
CA ASP A 285 -16.10 4.23 -13.09
C ASP A 285 -15.98 2.71 -13.22
N LEU A 286 -14.78 2.21 -13.52
CA LEU A 286 -14.51 0.77 -13.62
C LEU A 286 -14.61 0.04 -12.27
N ALA A 287 -14.19 0.67 -11.17
CA ALA A 287 -14.41 0.13 -9.84
C ALA A 287 -15.92 0.03 -9.53
N TYR A 288 -16.71 1.02 -9.95
CA TYR A 288 -18.17 1.00 -9.79
C TYR A 288 -18.83 -0.12 -10.62
N GLU A 289 -18.32 -0.39 -11.82
CA GLU A 289 -18.74 -1.54 -12.61
C GLU A 289 -18.42 -2.87 -11.92
N LEU A 290 -17.25 -3.01 -11.31
CA LEU A 290 -16.89 -4.21 -10.52
C LEU A 290 -17.85 -4.42 -9.34
N VAL A 291 -18.20 -3.36 -8.61
CA VAL A 291 -19.19 -3.43 -7.53
C VAL A 291 -20.53 -3.96 -8.05
N LYS A 292 -21.01 -3.46 -9.19
CA LYS A 292 -22.26 -3.93 -9.81
C LYS A 292 -22.20 -5.39 -10.25
N MET A 293 -21.04 -5.87 -10.70
CA MET A 293 -20.87 -7.28 -11.07
C MET A 293 -20.82 -8.19 -9.84
N ALA A 294 -20.40 -7.68 -8.68
CA ALA A 294 -20.28 -8.42 -7.43
C ALA A 294 -21.60 -8.55 -6.63
N GLN A 295 -22.61 -7.71 -6.92
CA GLN A 295 -23.94 -7.70 -6.30
C GLN A 295 -24.94 -8.55 -7.07
#